data_AF-A0A2D4JE80-F1
#
_entry.id   AF-A0A2D4JE80-F1
#
_cell.length_a   1.000
_cell.length_b   1.000
_cell.length_c   1.000
_cell.angle_alpha   90.00
_cell.angle_beta   90.00
_cell.angle_gamma   90.00
#
_symmetry.space_group_name_H-M   'P 1'
#
loop_
_entity.id
_entity.type
_entity.pdbx_description
1 polymer ?
#
loop_
_entity_poly.entity_id
_entity_poly.type
_entity_poly.pdbx_seq_one_letter_code
_entity_poly.pdbx_strand_id
1 'polypeptide(L)'
;VVEESFDLRVYRVAEIQYLNGILGEFATFQLKTNLPFVSVSWIKIVDHNFYKPENISVVTSGEPCGLLVSLPALQDRVKVSEDCRGLQLSSLNQDDGGF
;
A
#
# COMPACT_ATOMS: atom_id res chain seq x y z
N VAL A 1 15.92 37.81 -6.20
CA VAL A 1 16.34 36.51 -5.67
C VAL A 1 15.14 35.60 -5.79
N VAL A 2 15.21 34.57 -6.64
CA VAL A 2 14.13 33.59 -6.77
C VAL A 2 14.38 32.55 -5.68
N GLU A 3 13.51 32.52 -4.69
CA GLU A 3 13.55 31.54 -3.62
C GLU A 3 12.87 30.27 -4.14
N GLU A 4 13.65 29.34 -4.67
CA GLU A 4 13.15 28.01 -5.02
C GLU A 4 12.98 27.20 -3.73
N SER A 5 11.76 27.21 -3.19
CA SER A 5 11.37 26.28 -2.14
C SER A 5 11.28 24.89 -2.75
N PHE A 6 12.16 23.97 -2.35
CA PHE A 6 11.96 22.55 -2.64
C PHE A 6 11.37 21.86 -1.41
N ASP A 7 10.32 21.09 -1.67
CA ASP A 7 9.59 20.33 -0.68
C ASP A 7 10.35 19.03 -0.42
N LEU A 8 11.03 18.92 0.72
CA LEU A 8 11.82 17.73 1.09
C LEU A 8 10.85 16.60 1.49
N ARG A 9 10.35 15.82 0.51
CA ARG A 9 9.57 14.62 0.80
C ARG A 9 10.48 13.52 1.33
N VAL A 10 10.54 13.41 2.65
CA VAL A 10 11.19 12.29 3.34
C VAL A 10 10.32 11.05 3.12
N TYR A 11 10.64 10.24 2.12
CA TYR A 11 10.05 8.91 1.94
C TYR A 11 10.70 7.96 2.95
N ARG A 12 10.00 7.64 4.04
CA ARG A 12 10.42 6.55 4.93
C ARG A 12 10.08 5.21 4.25
N VAL A 13 10.98 4.69 3.45
CA VAL A 13 10.94 3.32 2.89
C VAL A 13 11.54 2.35 3.93
N ALA A 14 11.06 1.14 4.19
CA ALA A 14 9.75 0.48 4.17
C ALA A 14 9.93 -0.74 5.08
N GLU A 15 8.95 -1.04 5.94
CA GLU A 15 8.92 -2.32 6.65
C GLU A 15 8.49 -3.38 5.62
N ILE A 16 9.33 -4.39 5.38
CA ILE A 16 8.94 -5.53 4.52
C ILE A 16 8.05 -6.43 5.38
N GLN A 17 6.77 -6.53 5.02
CA GLN A 17 5.84 -7.42 5.69
C GLN A 17 5.54 -8.63 4.81
N TYR A 18 5.90 -9.80 5.32
CA TYR A 18 5.49 -11.08 4.74
C TYR A 18 4.17 -11.51 5.37
N LEU A 19 3.15 -11.71 4.53
CA LEU A 19 1.86 -12.27 4.95
C LEU A 19 1.58 -13.55 4.19
N ASN A 20 1.23 -14.61 4.92
CA ASN A 20 0.68 -15.81 4.33
C ASN A 20 -0.83 -15.66 4.25
N GLY A 21 -1.40 -15.74 3.05
CA GLY A 21 -2.84 -15.71 2.82
C GLY A 21 -3.39 -17.05 2.37
N ILE A 22 -4.67 -17.29 2.60
CA ILE A 22 -5.40 -18.45 2.09
C ILE A 22 -6.14 -18.04 0.81
N LEU A 23 -6.04 -18.83 -0.25
CA LEU A 23 -6.75 -18.57 -1.51
C LEU A 23 -8.26 -18.48 -1.27
N GLY A 24 -8.90 -17.48 -1.85
CA GLY A 24 -10.33 -17.16 -1.69
C GLY A 24 -10.65 -16.32 -0.46
N GLU A 25 -9.76 -16.24 0.54
CA GLU A 25 -9.98 -15.43 1.74
C GLU A 25 -9.47 -13.99 1.56
N PHE A 26 -9.32 -13.26 2.66
CA PHE A 26 -8.72 -11.92 2.69
C PHE A 26 -7.44 -11.93 3.51
N ALA A 27 -6.54 -10.99 3.21
CA ALA A 27 -5.41 -10.64 4.05
C ALA A 27 -5.42 -9.15 4.36
N THR A 28 -4.91 -8.78 5.53
CA THR A 28 -4.78 -7.38 5.96
C THR A 28 -3.31 -7.06 6.19
N PHE A 29 -2.81 -6.09 5.43
CA PHE A 29 -1.50 -5.48 5.62
C PHE A 29 -1.63 -4.31 6.57
N GLN A 30 -0.98 -4.37 7.73
CA GLN A 30 -1.15 -3.37 8.79
C GLN A 30 0.16 -2.60 9.00
N LEU A 31 0.12 -1.29 8.85
CA LEU A 31 1.24 -0.43 9.22
C LEU A 31 1.40 -0.40 10.76
N LYS A 32 2.47 -1.03 11.27
CA LYS A 32 2.75 -1.13 12.71
C LYS A 32 3.47 0.10 13.24
N THR A 33 2.83 1.27 13.10
CA THR A 33 3.35 2.51 13.67
C THR A 33 2.23 3.36 14.24
N ASN A 34 2.54 4.08 15.31
CA ASN A 34 1.65 5.10 15.88
C ASN A 34 2.02 6.50 15.38
N LEU A 35 3.05 6.62 14.54
CA LEU A 35 3.47 7.91 13.99
C LEU A 35 2.41 8.46 13.02
N PRO A 36 2.18 9.78 13.01
CA PRO A 36 1.34 10.40 12.00
C PRO A 36 1.94 10.23 10.61
N PHE A 37 1.09 10.11 9.60
CA PHE A 37 1.48 10.01 8.20
C PHE A 37 0.50 10.80 7.34
N VAL A 38 0.97 11.32 6.21
CA VAL A 38 0.11 11.96 5.18
C VAL A 38 -0.41 10.91 4.21
N SER A 39 0.47 10.00 3.77
CA SER A 39 0.11 8.93 2.85
C SER A 39 0.98 7.70 3.04
N VAL A 40 0.43 6.52 2.75
CA VAL A 40 1.13 5.24 2.64
C VAL A 40 0.95 4.71 1.22
N SER A 41 2.04 4.26 0.61
CA SER A 41 2.00 3.55 -0.67
C SER A 41 2.28 2.07 -0.44
N TRP A 42 1.36 1.22 -0.90
CA TRP A 42 1.52 -0.22 -0.90
C TRP A 42 2.06 -0.65 -2.25
N ILE A 43 3.23 -1.27 -2.23
CA ILE A 43 3.93 -1.75 -3.42
C ILE A 43 4.02 -3.26 -3.39
N LYS A 44 3.98 -3.87 -4.58
CA LYS A 44 4.29 -5.28 -4.81
C LYS A 44 5.47 -5.39 -5.74
N ILE A 45 6.38 -6.30 -5.44
CA ILE A 45 7.49 -6.69 -6.30
C ILE A 45 7.00 -7.86 -7.14
N VAL A 46 6.73 -7.60 -8.41
CA VAL A 46 6.20 -8.58 -9.38
C VAL A 46 7.29 -9.42 -10.05
N ASP A 47 8.54 -8.93 -10.02
CA ASP A 47 9.69 -9.63 -10.60
C ASP A 47 10.86 -9.60 -9.62
N HIS A 48 11.24 -10.79 -9.13
CA HIS A 48 12.34 -10.97 -8.19
C HIS A 48 13.72 -10.75 -8.80
N ASN A 49 13.88 -10.97 -10.11
CA ASN A 49 15.16 -10.82 -10.78
C ASN A 49 15.45 -9.35 -11.07
N PHE A 50 14.40 -8.56 -11.32
CA PHE A 50 14.54 -7.15 -11.70
C PHE A 50 14.06 -6.17 -10.64
N TYR A 51 13.60 -6.64 -9.46
CA TYR A 51 13.04 -5.82 -8.38
C TYR A 51 12.13 -4.72 -8.92
N LYS A 52 11.15 -5.10 -9.75
CA LYS A 52 10.26 -4.12 -10.36
C LYS A 52 9.11 -3.82 -9.39
N PRO A 53 9.10 -2.68 -8.68
CA PRO A 53 7.98 -2.32 -7.83
C PRO A 53 6.79 -1.91 -8.68
N GLU A 54 5.63 -2.40 -8.32
CA GLU A 54 4.35 -1.98 -8.85
C GLU A 54 3.53 -1.40 -7.69
N ASN A 55 3.06 -0.17 -7.83
CA ASN A 55 2.19 0.43 -6.84
C ASN A 55 0.82 -0.24 -6.95
N ILE A 56 0.35 -0.85 -5.86
CA ILE A 56 -1.00 -1.42 -5.78
C ILE A 56 -2.00 -0.35 -5.36
N SER A 57 -1.65 0.41 -4.32
CA SER A 57 -2.53 1.45 -3.80
C SER A 57 -1.77 2.55 -3.07
N VAL A 58 -2.43 3.71 -2.98
CA VAL A 58 -2.04 4.82 -2.12
C VAL A 58 -3.19 5.09 -1.16
N VAL A 59 -2.89 5.07 0.14
CA VAL A 59 -3.81 5.46 1.20
C VAL A 59 -3.41 6.83 1.72
N THR A 60 -4.33 7.78 1.75
CA THR A 60 -4.13 9.12 2.35
C THR A 60 -4.88 9.20 3.67
N SER A 61 -4.25 9.73 4.70
CA SER A 61 -4.90 9.89 6.01
C SER A 61 -6.02 10.95 5.93
N GLY A 62 -7.12 10.70 6.66
CA GLY A 62 -8.29 11.58 6.68
C GLY A 62 -9.55 10.82 7.12
N GLU A 63 -10.67 11.55 7.24
CA GLU A 63 -11.98 10.98 7.52
C GLU A 63 -12.98 11.44 6.43
N PRO A 64 -13.36 10.56 5.47
CA PRO A 64 -12.88 9.18 5.30
C PRO A 64 -11.43 9.12 4.78
N CYS A 65 -10.77 7.98 4.98
CA CYS A 65 -9.45 7.72 4.39
C CYS A 65 -9.52 7.84 2.86
N GLY A 66 -8.53 8.48 2.26
CA GLY A 66 -8.37 8.46 0.81
C GLY A 66 -7.81 7.10 0.37
N LEU A 67 -8.43 6.45 -0.61
CA LEU A 67 -7.91 5.21 -1.22
C LEU A 67 -7.85 5.37 -2.73
N LEU A 68 -6.64 5.31 -3.27
CA LEU A 68 -6.39 5.22 -4.71
C LEU A 68 -5.86 3.81 -5.01
N VAL A 69 -6.58 3.04 -5.81
CA VAL A 69 -6.13 1.72 -6.28
C VAL A 69 -5.57 1.89 -7.70
N SER A 70 -4.29 1.56 -7.86
CA SER A 70 -3.55 1.78 -9.10
C SER A 70 -3.77 0.65 -10.12
N LEU A 71 -4.14 -0.55 -9.65
CA LEU A 71 -4.36 -1.72 -10.50
C LEU A 71 -5.86 -2.02 -10.65
N PRO A 72 -6.42 -1.96 -11.88
CA PRO A 72 -7.85 -2.22 -12.10
C PRO A 72 -8.32 -3.58 -11.56
N ALA A 73 -7.49 -4.61 -11.67
CA ALA A 73 -7.80 -5.96 -11.17
C ALA A 73 -7.98 -6.06 -9.64
N LEU A 74 -7.54 -5.03 -8.90
CA LEU A 74 -7.62 -4.97 -7.44
C LEU A 74 -8.70 -3.98 -6.95
N GLN A 75 -9.29 -3.19 -7.84
CA GLN A 75 -10.14 -2.05 -7.49
C GLN A 75 -11.33 -2.43 -6.60
N ASP A 76 -11.99 -3.55 -6.87
CA ASP A 76 -13.13 -4.04 -6.10
C ASP A 76 -12.74 -4.95 -4.91
N ARG A 77 -11.45 -5.28 -4.81
CA ARG A 77 -10.93 -6.26 -3.85
C ARG A 77 -10.18 -5.62 -2.70
N VAL A 78 -9.78 -4.36 -2.85
CA VAL A 78 -9.00 -3.59 -1.89
C VAL A 78 -9.90 -2.70 -1.04
N LYS A 79 -9.69 -2.73 0.27
CA LYS A 79 -10.32 -1.83 1.24
C LYS A 79 -9.27 -1.28 2.19
N VAL A 80 -9.58 -0.13 2.79
CA VAL A 80 -8.77 0.50 3.83
C VAL A 80 -9.47 0.34 5.18
N SER A 81 -8.71 0.12 6.25
CA SER A 81 -9.23 0.13 7.63
C SER A 81 -9.65 1.54 8.05
N GLU A 82 -10.47 1.61 9.10
CA GLU A 82 -10.98 2.88 9.65
C GLU A 82 -9.85 3.82 10.13
N ASP A 83 -8.73 3.28 10.61
CA ASP A 83 -7.58 4.05 11.08
C ASP A 83 -6.59 4.46 9.97
N CYS A 84 -6.95 4.19 8.70
CA CYS A 84 -6.13 4.40 7.49
C CYS A 84 -4.78 3.66 7.48
N ARG A 85 -4.52 2.74 8.42
CA ARG A 85 -3.23 2.03 8.58
C ARG A 85 -3.25 0.61 8.04
N GLY A 86 -4.42 0.09 7.71
CA GLY A 86 -4.62 -1.25 7.20
C GLY A 86 -5.08 -1.23 5.74
N LEU A 87 -4.48 -2.08 4.92
CA LEU A 87 -4.97 -2.42 3.58
C LEU A 87 -5.46 -3.85 3.59
N GLN A 88 -6.76 -4.05 3.37
CA GLN A 88 -7.34 -5.37 3.20
C GLN A 88 -7.43 -5.69 1.71
N LEU A 89 -6.89 -6.84 1.32
CA LEU A 89 -7.10 -7.43 -0.01
C LEU A 89 -7.96 -8.69 0.14
N SER A 90 -9.11 -8.71 -0.52
CA SER A 90 -10.09 -9.80 -0.46
C SER A 90 -10.05 -10.70 -1.69
N SER A 91 -10.64 -11.89 -1.56
CA SER A 91 -10.71 -12.90 -2.63
C SER A 91 -9.33 -13.23 -3.19
N LEU A 92 -8.37 -13.53 -2.32
CA LEU A 92 -6.98 -13.79 -2.69
C LEU A 92 -6.88 -14.89 -3.76
N ASN A 93 -6.02 -14.68 -4.75
CA ASN A 93 -5.75 -15.61 -5.82
C ASN A 93 -4.22 -15.77 -6.02
N GLN A 94 -3.84 -16.69 -6.90
CA GLN A 94 -2.42 -17.01 -7.13
C GLN A 94 -1.63 -15.82 -7.71
N ASP A 95 -2.27 -14.97 -8.50
CA ASP A 95 -1.63 -13.82 -9.15
C ASP A 95 -1.37 -12.68 -8.17
N ASP A 96 -1.99 -12.66 -6.98
CA ASP A 96 -1.69 -11.68 -5.94
C ASP A 96 -0.35 -11.95 -5.24
N GLY A 97 0.19 -13.16 -5.38
CA GLY A 97 1.49 -13.55 -4.82
C GLY A 97 2.63 -12.66 -5.32
N GLY A 98 3.56 -12.30 -4.43
CA GLY A 98 4.71 -11.44 -4.68
C GLY A 98 5.50 -11.16 -3.40
N PHE A 99 6.51 -10.29 -3.46
CA PHE A 99 7.23 -9.77 -2.29
C PHE A 99 6.94 -8.28 -2.07
#